data_AF-W2PRD4-F1
#
_entry.id   AF-W2PRD4-F1
#
_cell.length_a   1.000
_cell.length_b   1.000
_cell.length_c   1.000
_cell.angle_alpha   90.00
_cell.angle_beta   90.00
_cell.angle_gamma   90.00
#
_symmetry.space_group_name_H-M   'P 1'
#
loop_
_entity.id
_entity.type
_entity.pdbx_description
1 polymer ?
#
loop_
_entity_poly.entity_id
_entity_poly.type
_entity_poly.pdbx_seq_one_letter_code
_entity_poly.pdbx_strand_id
1 'polypeptide(L)'
;MARFQFALAAMLALAANSANAFTVGSPSGIAAGTTGGAGGKTVYPTSNSELVNYLASNDPLVIVLNKTFDFRGTEGTTTETGCRPDYTRECMAKKNGYKSQDVIISGGSMANTGGCTGGTEVKITYDNAARKRMTVTGNKTIRGIGKSGVIKGKGLMLDGDNIILQNIHITELNPHVVWGGDAIFMQGKQATTPLNKIWLDHIKVSRVGRQMVVTNKAGVASMTISNSDFDGNTEYSATCDGHHYWTFLFYGKNTGVSMLNNYVHGTSGRSPKIGGNPNERVVVHVANNYWGNNTGHSFELGANGYVLAEGNYFDNTKQPLFAGSDGSLYAATNSDECSKYLGRSCAANTLVDSGTFASRNGGNALKTIKGVSTVVNYKPDITETTTGSQQQQQSSKSDGSQQEQPSQSSGSQQKQSSQTSDDSEQQASQTGGSAQEESFVTSGSEQQQVQQEQQWGGSLPYHGGSEPNFGSQSRKLAETKNLENEWKQTTGNFGVGKLD
;
A
#
# COMPACT_ATOMS: atom_id res chain seq x y z
N MET A 1 41.78 -12.11 37.64
CA MET A 1 40.60 -11.24 37.41
C MET A 1 40.57 -10.63 36.01
N ALA A 2 41.55 -9.82 35.57
CA ALA A 2 41.51 -9.08 34.29
C ALA A 2 40.96 -9.83 33.04
N ARG A 3 41.34 -11.10 32.81
CA ARG A 3 40.87 -11.88 31.64
C ARG A 3 39.34 -12.08 31.59
N PHE A 4 38.64 -12.07 32.73
CA PHE A 4 37.17 -12.17 32.76
C PHE A 4 36.48 -10.85 32.34
N GLN A 5 37.11 -9.69 32.61
CA GLN A 5 36.53 -8.38 32.28
C GLN A 5 36.55 -8.13 30.77
N PHE A 6 37.61 -8.56 30.07
CA PHE A 6 37.66 -8.48 28.60
C PHE A 6 36.60 -9.35 27.91
N ALA A 7 36.32 -10.55 28.43
CA ALA A 7 35.27 -11.41 27.88
C ALA A 7 33.86 -10.80 28.04
N LEU A 8 33.59 -10.16 29.18
CA LEU A 8 32.32 -9.50 29.43
C LEU A 8 32.16 -8.24 28.55
N ALA A 9 33.21 -7.44 28.40
CA ALA A 9 33.21 -6.28 27.51
C ALA A 9 33.00 -6.67 26.03
N ALA A 10 33.61 -7.77 25.58
CA ALA A 10 33.41 -8.28 24.21
C ALA A 10 31.96 -8.74 23.96
N MET A 11 31.31 -9.40 24.94
CA MET A 11 29.89 -9.77 24.82
C MET A 11 28.96 -8.56 24.83
N LEU A 12 29.22 -7.52 25.64
CA LEU A 12 28.45 -6.28 25.56
C LEU A 12 28.62 -5.56 24.21
N ALA A 13 29.83 -5.56 23.64
CA ALA A 13 30.09 -4.97 22.32
C ALA A 13 29.37 -5.73 21.19
N LEU A 14 29.33 -7.07 21.24
CA LEU A 14 28.60 -7.87 20.26
C LEU A 14 27.08 -7.68 20.38
N ALA A 15 26.54 -7.61 21.61
CA ALA A 15 25.13 -7.34 21.85
C ALA A 15 24.71 -5.91 21.42
N ALA A 16 25.59 -4.92 21.60
CA ALA A 16 25.36 -3.55 21.14
C ALA A 16 25.29 -3.46 19.61
N ASN A 17 26.14 -4.19 18.88
CA ASN A 17 26.10 -4.19 17.40
C ASN A 17 24.80 -4.79 16.83
N SER A 18 24.12 -5.70 17.54
CA SER A 18 22.80 -6.20 17.13
C SER A 18 21.63 -5.21 17.32
N ALA A 19 21.84 -4.04 17.95
CA ALA A 19 20.79 -3.04 18.12
C ALA A 19 20.55 -2.15 16.88
N ASN A 20 21.52 -2.08 15.96
CA ASN A 20 21.56 -1.10 14.87
C ASN A 20 20.89 -1.55 13.55
N ALA A 21 19.85 -2.39 13.60
CA ALA A 21 19.19 -2.96 12.41
C ALA A 21 17.65 -3.03 12.47
N PHE A 22 17.03 -2.37 13.45
CA PHE A 22 15.56 -2.31 13.59
C PHE A 22 15.02 -0.88 13.78
N THR A 23 15.62 0.07 13.07
CA THR A 23 15.14 1.44 12.96
C THR A 23 13.82 1.50 12.19
N VAL A 24 12.77 2.02 12.83
CA VAL A 24 11.45 2.25 12.21
C VAL A 24 11.41 3.60 11.46
N GLY A 25 12.33 4.53 11.78
CA GLY A 25 12.33 5.89 11.24
C GLY A 25 11.25 6.79 11.87
N SER A 26 10.95 7.91 11.23
CA SER A 26 9.88 8.85 11.62
C SER A 26 9.05 9.27 10.39
N PRO A 27 7.71 9.34 10.50
CA PRO A 27 6.86 9.83 9.41
C PRO A 27 7.04 11.32 9.16
N SER A 28 7.00 11.69 7.88
CA SER A 28 6.75 13.06 7.42
C SER A 28 5.26 13.28 7.09
N GLY A 29 4.89 14.51 6.71
CA GLY A 29 3.54 14.83 6.28
C GLY A 29 2.51 14.81 7.41
N ILE A 30 1.25 14.51 7.08
CA ILE A 30 0.12 14.67 8.00
C ILE A 30 0.19 13.74 9.22
N ALA A 31 0.79 12.54 9.12
CA ALA A 31 0.97 11.62 10.27
C ALA A 31 2.31 11.79 11.02
N ALA A 32 2.99 12.94 10.87
CA ALA A 32 4.21 13.25 11.63
C ALA A 32 4.01 13.04 13.15
N GLY A 33 4.98 12.38 13.80
CA GLY A 33 4.89 12.02 15.22
C GLY A 33 4.00 10.81 15.54
N THR A 34 3.74 9.93 14.58
CA THR A 34 3.29 8.54 14.84
C THR A 34 4.47 7.74 15.43
N THR A 35 4.21 6.93 16.46
CA THR A 35 5.22 6.08 17.13
C THR A 35 4.87 4.59 17.10
N GLY A 36 3.64 4.22 16.73
CA GLY A 36 3.21 2.84 16.64
C GLY A 36 3.29 2.13 18.00
N GLY A 37 3.93 0.96 18.01
CA GLY A 37 4.19 0.17 19.22
C GLY A 37 5.47 0.51 19.98
N ALA A 38 6.10 1.69 19.75
CA ALA A 38 7.34 2.08 20.43
C ALA A 38 7.20 2.05 21.97
N GLY A 39 8.20 1.50 22.65
CA GLY A 39 8.16 1.22 24.10
C GLY A 39 7.38 -0.05 24.48
N GLY A 40 6.64 -0.63 23.54
CA GLY A 40 5.95 -1.91 23.67
C GLY A 40 6.87 -3.12 23.50
N LYS A 41 6.30 -4.32 23.66
CA LYS A 41 7.06 -5.58 23.50
C LYS A 41 7.24 -5.92 22.02
N THR A 42 8.45 -6.31 21.63
CA THR A 42 8.72 -6.92 20.32
C THR A 42 8.29 -8.39 20.32
N VAL A 43 7.50 -8.79 19.33
CA VAL A 43 6.93 -10.15 19.19
C VAL A 43 7.07 -10.66 17.76
N TYR A 44 7.29 -11.97 17.62
CA TYR A 44 7.56 -12.65 16.35
C TYR A 44 6.52 -13.77 16.17
N PRO A 45 5.36 -13.52 15.54
CA PRO A 45 4.32 -14.54 15.38
C PRO A 45 4.82 -15.75 14.59
N THR A 46 4.57 -16.95 15.12
CA THR A 46 4.94 -18.23 14.51
C THR A 46 3.76 -18.88 13.78
N SER A 47 2.54 -18.40 13.97
CA SER A 47 1.33 -18.87 13.29
C SER A 47 0.42 -17.72 12.83
N ASN A 48 -0.51 -18.01 11.91
CA ASN A 48 -1.57 -17.08 11.52
C ASN A 48 -2.41 -16.63 12.72
N SER A 49 -2.71 -17.53 13.66
CA SER A 49 -3.46 -17.24 14.88
C SER A 49 -2.71 -16.31 15.83
N GLU A 50 -1.41 -16.49 16.01
CA GLU A 50 -0.58 -15.56 16.79
C GLU A 50 -0.50 -14.17 16.14
N LEU A 51 -0.41 -14.10 14.81
CA LEU A 51 -0.45 -12.83 14.08
C LEU A 51 -1.79 -12.10 14.36
N VAL A 52 -2.92 -12.78 14.17
CA VAL A 52 -4.26 -12.21 14.47
C VAL A 52 -4.34 -11.75 15.93
N ASN A 53 -3.89 -12.56 16.88
CA ASN A 53 -3.95 -12.25 18.31
C ASN A 53 -3.07 -11.05 18.69
N TYR A 54 -1.86 -10.91 18.11
CA TYR A 54 -1.00 -9.76 18.37
C TYR A 54 -1.53 -8.47 17.72
N LEU A 55 -2.10 -8.55 16.51
CA LEU A 55 -2.76 -7.40 15.87
C LEU A 55 -3.96 -6.90 16.69
N ALA A 56 -4.72 -7.82 17.30
CA ALA A 56 -5.89 -7.53 18.11
C ALA A 56 -5.62 -7.20 19.58
N SER A 57 -4.43 -7.47 20.13
CA SER A 57 -4.12 -7.19 21.55
C SER A 57 -4.27 -5.70 21.88
N ASN A 58 -4.66 -5.37 23.12
CA ASN A 58 -4.67 -3.97 23.59
C ASN A 58 -3.27 -3.44 23.95
N ASP A 59 -2.27 -4.31 24.08
CA ASP A 59 -0.89 -3.93 24.43
C ASP A 59 -0.20 -3.14 23.30
N PRO A 60 0.67 -2.17 23.62
CA PRO A 60 1.63 -1.64 22.65
C PRO A 60 2.58 -2.75 22.19
N LEU A 61 2.65 -3.02 20.88
CA LEU A 61 3.43 -4.13 20.32
C LEU A 61 4.19 -3.76 19.03
N VAL A 62 5.42 -4.25 18.94
CA VAL A 62 6.22 -4.28 17.72
C VAL A 62 6.17 -5.70 17.15
N ILE A 63 5.33 -5.92 16.15
CA ILE A 63 5.02 -7.21 15.55
C ILE A 63 5.91 -7.40 14.32
N VAL A 64 6.82 -8.38 14.37
CA VAL A 64 7.88 -8.54 13.38
C VAL A 64 7.58 -9.71 12.44
N LEU A 65 7.35 -9.41 11.16
CA LEU A 65 7.02 -10.43 10.16
C LEU A 65 8.29 -10.92 9.46
N ASN A 66 8.82 -12.06 9.92
CA ASN A 66 10.01 -12.70 9.37
C ASN A 66 9.72 -13.80 8.33
N LYS A 67 8.44 -13.99 7.94
CA LYS A 67 7.97 -15.00 6.99
C LYS A 67 6.60 -14.65 6.38
N THR A 68 6.20 -15.43 5.38
CA THR A 68 4.84 -15.38 4.82
C THR A 68 3.81 -15.99 5.79
N PHE A 69 2.70 -15.28 5.97
CA PHE A 69 1.48 -15.75 6.61
C PHE A 69 0.41 -15.88 5.51
N ASP A 70 0.13 -17.11 5.08
CA ASP A 70 -0.84 -17.40 4.02
C ASP A 70 -2.16 -17.84 4.64
N PHE A 71 -3.22 -17.08 4.40
CA PHE A 71 -4.57 -17.33 4.90
C PHE A 71 -5.49 -17.96 3.84
N ARG A 72 -5.00 -18.21 2.62
CA ARG A 72 -5.80 -18.85 1.57
C ARG A 72 -6.19 -20.26 2.00
N GLY A 73 -7.46 -20.60 1.81
CA GLY A 73 -8.07 -21.85 2.25
C GLY A 73 -8.38 -21.94 3.74
N THR A 74 -7.89 -21.05 4.62
CA THR A 74 -8.07 -21.21 6.08
C THR A 74 -9.51 -20.96 6.56
N GLU A 75 -10.38 -20.43 5.71
CA GLU A 75 -11.80 -20.21 5.97
C GLU A 75 -12.72 -20.82 4.90
N GLY A 76 -12.17 -21.72 4.07
CA GLY A 76 -12.86 -22.33 2.94
C GLY A 76 -13.20 -21.34 1.82
N THR A 77 -14.05 -21.79 0.89
CA THR A 77 -14.51 -21.02 -0.27
C THR A 77 -16.04 -20.93 -0.30
N THR A 78 -16.57 -19.81 -0.78
CA THR A 78 -17.99 -19.69 -1.16
C THR A 78 -18.14 -19.84 -2.66
N THR A 79 -19.26 -20.40 -3.11
CA THR A 79 -19.63 -20.49 -4.54
C THR A 79 -21.09 -20.13 -4.72
N GLU A 80 -21.35 -19.07 -5.48
CA GLU A 80 -22.67 -18.43 -5.55
C GLU A 80 -22.91 -17.72 -6.90
N THR A 81 -24.10 -17.12 -7.05
CA THR A 81 -24.40 -16.23 -8.18
C THR A 81 -23.75 -14.87 -7.95
N GLY A 82 -22.73 -14.57 -8.74
CA GLY A 82 -22.16 -13.25 -8.90
C GLY A 82 -22.72 -12.53 -10.13
N CYS A 83 -22.14 -11.37 -10.41
CA CYS A 83 -22.49 -10.49 -11.51
C CYS A 83 -21.32 -10.32 -12.48
N ARG A 84 -21.62 -10.38 -13.78
CA ARG A 84 -20.72 -10.00 -14.87
C ARG A 84 -21.22 -8.68 -15.50
N PRO A 85 -20.55 -7.54 -15.24
CA PRO A 85 -20.97 -6.22 -15.72
C PRO A 85 -20.95 -6.05 -17.25
N ASP A 86 -21.63 -5.03 -17.75
CA ASP A 86 -21.62 -4.65 -19.17
C ASP A 86 -20.22 -4.35 -19.72
N TYR A 87 -19.50 -3.42 -19.09
CA TYR A 87 -18.12 -3.06 -19.44
C TYR A 87 -17.18 -4.27 -19.42
N THR A 88 -17.40 -5.22 -18.49
CA THR A 88 -16.66 -6.49 -18.43
C THR A 88 -16.94 -7.33 -19.67
N ARG A 89 -18.20 -7.52 -20.07
CA ARG A 89 -18.55 -8.29 -21.28
C ARG A 89 -17.96 -7.65 -22.53
N GLU A 90 -17.99 -6.32 -22.63
CA GLU A 90 -17.39 -5.56 -23.72
C GLU A 90 -15.86 -5.69 -23.77
N CYS A 91 -15.18 -5.65 -22.62
CA CYS A 91 -13.73 -5.80 -22.58
C CYS A 91 -13.29 -7.26 -22.86
N MET A 92 -14.03 -8.26 -22.37
CA MET A 92 -13.80 -9.68 -22.70
C MET A 92 -13.95 -9.97 -24.20
N ALA A 93 -14.89 -9.31 -24.89
CA ALA A 93 -15.14 -9.50 -26.31
C ALA A 93 -13.92 -9.15 -27.19
N LYS A 94 -12.99 -8.32 -26.70
CA LYS A 94 -11.74 -7.93 -27.39
C LYS A 94 -10.71 -9.06 -27.49
N LYS A 95 -10.80 -10.10 -26.63
CA LYS A 95 -9.92 -11.28 -26.62
C LYS A 95 -8.41 -10.96 -26.59
N ASN A 96 -8.02 -9.88 -25.94
CA ASN A 96 -6.66 -9.33 -25.91
C ASN A 96 -5.69 -10.03 -24.91
N GLY A 97 -6.01 -11.24 -24.45
CA GLY A 97 -5.16 -12.06 -23.57
C GLY A 97 -5.38 -11.88 -22.06
N TYR A 98 -6.05 -10.81 -21.63
CA TYR A 98 -6.36 -10.58 -20.21
C TYR A 98 -7.73 -11.14 -19.80
N LYS A 99 -7.90 -11.41 -18.50
CA LYS A 99 -9.18 -11.79 -17.91
C LYS A 99 -9.88 -10.57 -17.32
N SER A 100 -11.19 -10.66 -17.20
CA SER A 100 -12.02 -9.69 -16.49
C SER A 100 -12.06 -9.96 -14.99
N GLN A 101 -12.49 -8.97 -14.21
CA GLN A 101 -13.09 -9.24 -12.90
C GLN A 101 -14.61 -9.45 -13.05
N ASP A 102 -15.14 -10.43 -12.33
CA ASP A 102 -16.57 -10.52 -12.01
C ASP A 102 -16.84 -9.81 -10.66
N VAL A 103 -18.09 -9.72 -10.22
CA VAL A 103 -18.50 -8.92 -9.05
C VAL A 103 -19.32 -9.79 -8.09
N ILE A 104 -18.93 -9.85 -6.81
CA ILE A 104 -19.77 -10.45 -5.76
C ILE A 104 -21.00 -9.56 -5.55
N ILE A 105 -22.21 -10.14 -5.57
CA ILE A 105 -23.46 -9.39 -5.36
C ILE A 105 -23.54 -8.92 -3.90
N SER A 106 -23.80 -7.62 -3.70
CA SER A 106 -23.83 -6.98 -2.38
C SER A 106 -24.92 -5.90 -2.34
N GLY A 107 -25.62 -5.77 -1.21
CA GLY A 107 -26.82 -4.92 -1.12
C GLY A 107 -28.09 -5.55 -1.70
N GLY A 108 -28.11 -6.89 -1.87
CA GLY A 108 -29.31 -7.69 -2.11
C GLY A 108 -29.76 -7.87 -3.56
N SER A 109 -29.18 -7.15 -4.54
CA SER A 109 -29.48 -7.38 -5.96
C SER A 109 -28.33 -6.90 -6.86
N MET A 110 -28.30 -7.39 -8.12
CA MET A 110 -27.37 -6.90 -9.14
C MET A 110 -27.49 -5.39 -9.37
N ALA A 111 -28.71 -4.87 -9.54
CA ALA A 111 -28.97 -3.44 -9.73
C ALA A 111 -28.49 -2.58 -8.54
N ASN A 112 -28.47 -3.15 -7.34
CA ASN A 112 -27.94 -2.49 -6.15
C ASN A 112 -26.44 -2.71 -5.94
N THR A 113 -25.75 -3.58 -6.69
CA THR A 113 -24.35 -3.92 -6.41
C THR A 113 -23.38 -2.92 -7.02
N GLY A 114 -22.54 -2.29 -6.19
CA GLY A 114 -21.48 -1.40 -6.65
C GLY A 114 -20.53 -2.10 -7.62
N GLY A 115 -20.44 -1.60 -8.86
CA GLY A 115 -19.66 -2.20 -9.95
C GLY A 115 -20.44 -3.14 -10.87
N CYS A 116 -21.70 -3.46 -10.58
CA CYS A 116 -22.56 -4.38 -11.37
C CYS A 116 -23.45 -3.67 -12.41
N THR A 117 -22.94 -2.60 -13.03
CA THR A 117 -23.65 -1.87 -14.09
C THR A 117 -23.98 -2.82 -15.26
N GLY A 118 -25.23 -2.77 -15.74
CA GLY A 118 -25.73 -3.63 -16.82
C GLY A 118 -25.51 -5.13 -16.62
N GLY A 119 -25.47 -5.60 -15.36
CA GLY A 119 -25.02 -6.94 -14.98
C GLY A 119 -25.84 -8.11 -15.55
N THR A 120 -25.14 -9.21 -15.83
CA THR A 120 -25.72 -10.54 -16.09
C THR A 120 -25.22 -11.53 -15.05
N GLU A 121 -26.03 -12.50 -14.64
CA GLU A 121 -25.63 -13.52 -13.67
C GLU A 121 -24.45 -14.38 -14.17
N VAL A 122 -23.56 -14.73 -13.25
CA VAL A 122 -22.46 -15.68 -13.48
C VAL A 122 -22.14 -16.44 -12.19
N LYS A 123 -21.84 -17.73 -12.28
CA LYS A 123 -21.40 -18.51 -11.12
C LYS A 123 -19.96 -18.16 -10.77
N ILE A 124 -19.73 -17.65 -9.57
CA ILE A 124 -18.40 -17.30 -9.04
C ILE A 124 -18.01 -18.22 -7.89
N THR A 125 -16.70 -18.37 -7.66
CA THR A 125 -16.11 -19.03 -6.49
C THR A 125 -15.00 -18.15 -5.94
N TYR A 126 -14.93 -17.93 -4.63
CA TYR A 126 -13.91 -17.09 -4.00
C TYR A 126 -13.50 -17.61 -2.62
N ASP A 127 -12.33 -17.19 -2.14
CA ASP A 127 -11.79 -17.52 -0.82
C ASP A 127 -12.42 -16.64 0.28
N ASN A 128 -12.92 -17.25 1.35
CA ASN A 128 -13.60 -16.52 2.43
C ASN A 128 -12.63 -15.69 3.29
N ALA A 129 -11.35 -16.06 3.36
CA ALA A 129 -10.38 -15.39 4.21
C ALA A 129 -10.16 -13.93 3.78
N ALA A 130 -10.19 -13.64 2.48
CA ALA A 130 -9.99 -12.28 1.95
C ALA A 130 -11.19 -11.35 2.18
N ARG A 131 -12.40 -11.91 2.34
CA ARG A 131 -13.61 -11.14 2.67
C ARG A 131 -13.59 -10.63 4.12
N LYS A 132 -13.01 -11.40 5.05
CA LYS A 132 -12.87 -11.02 6.47
C LYS A 132 -11.49 -10.41 6.74
N ARG A 133 -11.42 -9.12 7.03
CA ARG A 133 -10.15 -8.42 7.31
C ARG A 133 -9.68 -8.67 8.75
N MET A 134 -8.37 -8.73 9.02
CA MET A 134 -7.83 -8.83 10.38
C MET A 134 -7.87 -7.47 11.07
N THR A 135 -8.44 -7.38 12.27
CA THR A 135 -8.46 -6.15 13.05
C THR A 135 -7.09 -5.84 13.63
N VAL A 136 -6.64 -4.59 13.45
CA VAL A 136 -5.43 -4.02 14.04
C VAL A 136 -5.86 -2.90 14.99
N THR A 137 -5.61 -3.08 16.28
CA THR A 137 -5.90 -2.08 17.31
C THR A 137 -4.80 -1.01 17.37
N GLY A 138 -4.95 -0.02 18.24
CA GLY A 138 -3.98 1.08 18.37
C GLY A 138 -2.63 0.68 18.98
N ASN A 139 -1.66 1.59 18.86
CA ASN A 139 -0.28 1.43 19.36
C ASN A 139 0.44 0.18 18.82
N LYS A 140 0.45 0.02 17.50
CA LYS A 140 1.06 -1.14 16.83
C LYS A 140 2.12 -0.70 15.82
N THR A 141 3.23 -1.43 15.76
CA THR A 141 4.18 -1.37 14.64
C THR A 141 4.28 -2.76 14.03
N ILE A 142 3.77 -2.95 12.81
CA ILE A 142 3.91 -4.19 12.05
C ILE A 142 5.07 -3.95 11.07
N ARG A 143 6.22 -4.61 11.26
CA ARG A 143 7.41 -4.42 10.40
C ARG A 143 7.90 -5.75 9.83
N GLY A 144 8.03 -5.85 8.51
CA GLY A 144 8.63 -7.01 7.86
C GLY A 144 10.17 -6.97 7.85
N ILE A 145 10.81 -8.14 7.88
CA ILE A 145 12.25 -8.28 7.68
C ILE A 145 12.52 -8.61 6.21
N GLY A 146 13.34 -7.79 5.55
CA GLY A 146 13.71 -8.00 4.14
C GLY A 146 12.47 -8.10 3.23
N LYS A 147 12.48 -9.10 2.34
CA LYS A 147 11.31 -9.53 1.55
C LYS A 147 10.56 -10.73 2.15
N SER A 148 10.69 -10.98 3.45
CA SER A 148 10.05 -12.13 4.10
C SER A 148 8.66 -11.81 4.66
N GLY A 149 8.41 -10.57 5.08
CA GLY A 149 7.15 -10.15 5.72
C GLY A 149 5.97 -10.03 4.76
N VAL A 150 5.27 -11.14 4.49
CA VAL A 150 4.15 -11.21 3.53
C VAL A 150 2.87 -11.67 4.22
N ILE A 151 1.75 -11.03 3.91
CA ILE A 151 0.40 -11.47 4.26
C ILE A 151 -0.31 -11.84 2.96
N LYS A 152 -0.72 -13.11 2.81
CA LYS A 152 -1.42 -13.61 1.62
C LYS A 152 -2.86 -13.97 1.92
N GLY A 153 -3.77 -13.63 0.99
CA GLY A 153 -5.18 -14.01 1.05
C GLY A 153 -6.03 -13.30 2.12
N LYS A 154 -5.51 -12.28 2.81
CA LYS A 154 -6.24 -11.58 3.88
C LYS A 154 -5.79 -10.13 4.03
N GLY A 155 -6.75 -9.22 4.17
CA GLY A 155 -6.51 -7.79 4.36
C GLY A 155 -6.51 -7.35 5.82
N LEU A 156 -6.20 -6.08 6.06
CA LEU A 156 -6.18 -5.44 7.38
C LEU A 156 -7.34 -4.44 7.54
N MET A 157 -7.95 -4.44 8.72
CA MET A 157 -8.88 -3.43 9.22
C MET A 157 -8.15 -2.66 10.31
N LEU A 158 -7.76 -1.41 10.07
CA LEU A 158 -7.17 -0.58 11.10
C LEU A 158 -8.32 0.09 11.89
N ASP A 159 -8.41 -0.19 13.19
CA ASP A 159 -9.50 0.27 14.07
C ASP A 159 -8.94 0.87 15.38
N GLY A 160 -7.83 1.60 15.26
CA GLY A 160 -7.17 2.28 16.36
C GLY A 160 -6.28 3.43 15.89
N ASP A 161 -5.85 4.28 16.82
CA ASP A 161 -4.87 5.34 16.55
C ASP A 161 -3.44 4.84 16.76
N ASN A 162 -2.46 5.56 16.20
CA ASN A 162 -1.03 5.30 16.39
C ASN A 162 -0.61 3.92 15.88
N ILE A 163 -0.71 3.70 14.57
CA ILE A 163 -0.37 2.44 13.88
C ILE A 163 0.66 2.70 12.80
N ILE A 164 1.71 1.89 12.77
CA ILE A 164 2.72 1.84 11.70
C ILE A 164 2.64 0.48 11.00
N LEU A 165 2.46 0.46 9.68
CA LEU A 165 2.72 -0.70 8.83
C LEU A 165 3.97 -0.40 8.00
N GLN A 166 5.04 -1.17 8.16
CA GLN A 166 6.32 -0.92 7.49
C GLN A 166 6.90 -2.17 6.80
N ASN A 167 7.36 -2.03 5.55
CA ASN A 167 8.07 -3.10 4.83
C ASN A 167 7.32 -4.45 4.82
N ILE A 168 6.03 -4.44 4.50
CA ILE A 168 5.21 -5.66 4.37
C ILE A 168 4.53 -5.73 3.00
N HIS A 169 4.32 -6.94 2.48
CA HIS A 169 3.58 -7.18 1.24
C HIS A 169 2.22 -7.80 1.52
N ILE A 170 1.13 -7.18 1.08
CA ILE A 170 -0.24 -7.71 1.17
C ILE A 170 -0.72 -8.09 -0.23
N THR A 171 -1.09 -9.36 -0.46
CA THR A 171 -1.37 -9.87 -1.83
C THR A 171 -2.24 -11.14 -1.88
N GLU A 172 -2.73 -11.50 -3.07
CA GLU A 172 -3.59 -12.66 -3.37
C GLU A 172 -5.00 -12.61 -2.74
N LEU A 173 -5.60 -11.43 -2.58
CA LEU A 173 -6.94 -11.25 -2.00
C LEU A 173 -8.04 -11.37 -3.07
N ASN A 174 -8.31 -12.58 -3.59
CA ASN A 174 -9.33 -12.83 -4.62
C ASN A 174 -9.26 -11.87 -5.84
N PRO A 175 -8.12 -11.77 -6.55
CA PRO A 175 -7.93 -10.78 -7.63
C PRO A 175 -8.97 -10.84 -8.74
N HIS A 176 -9.61 -12.00 -8.95
CA HIS A 176 -10.61 -12.26 -9.99
C HIS A 176 -12.02 -11.72 -9.70
N VAL A 177 -12.32 -11.25 -8.48
CA VAL A 177 -13.64 -10.72 -8.14
C VAL A 177 -13.61 -9.41 -7.35
N VAL A 178 -14.37 -8.42 -7.84
CA VAL A 178 -14.68 -7.18 -7.12
C VAL A 178 -15.48 -7.52 -5.85
N TRP A 179 -15.19 -6.79 -4.77
CA TRP A 179 -15.55 -7.10 -3.37
C TRP A 179 -14.87 -8.34 -2.76
N GLY A 180 -14.05 -9.06 -3.53
CA GLY A 180 -13.31 -10.25 -3.06
C GLY A 180 -12.36 -10.00 -1.88
N GLY A 181 -11.87 -8.77 -1.73
CA GLY A 181 -11.11 -8.28 -0.58
C GLY A 181 -10.52 -6.89 -0.84
N ASP A 182 -10.28 -6.12 0.22
CA ASP A 182 -9.46 -4.90 0.20
C ASP A 182 -8.21 -5.13 1.06
N ALA A 183 -7.05 -4.61 0.67
CA ALA A 183 -5.78 -4.88 1.37
C ALA A 183 -5.67 -4.13 2.72
N ILE A 184 -5.98 -2.83 2.74
CA ILE A 184 -5.97 -2.00 3.94
C ILE A 184 -7.25 -1.16 4.00
N PHE A 185 -8.05 -1.34 5.05
CA PHE A 185 -9.34 -0.67 5.25
C PHE A 185 -9.36 0.12 6.57
N MET A 186 -9.94 1.32 6.53
CA MET A 186 -10.16 2.20 7.67
C MET A 186 -11.57 2.80 7.60
N GLN A 187 -12.30 2.85 8.72
CA GLN A 187 -13.59 3.57 8.82
C GLN A 187 -13.67 4.61 9.94
N GLY A 188 -12.59 4.77 10.71
CA GLY A 188 -12.61 5.42 12.02
C GLY A 188 -13.12 4.48 13.12
N LYS A 189 -12.70 4.75 14.36
CA LYS A 189 -13.10 3.97 15.54
C LYS A 189 -14.62 3.93 15.65
N GLN A 190 -15.17 2.71 15.73
CA GLN A 190 -16.63 2.47 15.76
C GLN A 190 -17.39 3.13 14.59
N ALA A 191 -16.71 3.42 13.47
CA ALA A 191 -17.21 4.20 12.34
C ALA A 191 -17.69 5.64 12.63
N THR A 192 -17.47 6.17 13.84
CA THR A 192 -17.96 7.50 14.27
C THR A 192 -16.85 8.52 14.46
N THR A 193 -15.67 8.09 14.90
CA THR A 193 -14.53 8.97 15.22
C THR A 193 -13.36 8.70 14.28
N PRO A 194 -12.79 9.70 13.57
CA PRO A 194 -11.68 9.46 12.66
C PRO A 194 -10.45 8.83 13.35
N LEU A 195 -9.71 7.97 12.64
CA LEU A 195 -8.40 7.49 13.11
C LEU A 195 -7.35 8.59 13.07
N ASN A 196 -6.30 8.46 13.87
CA ASN A 196 -5.19 9.40 13.94
C ASN A 196 -3.85 8.65 13.95
N LYS A 197 -2.78 9.31 13.46
CA LYS A 197 -1.42 8.78 13.49
C LYS A 197 -1.32 7.40 12.82
N ILE A 198 -1.68 7.33 11.54
CA ILE A 198 -1.52 6.13 10.71
C ILE A 198 -0.34 6.34 9.76
N TRP A 199 0.66 5.45 9.79
CA TRP A 199 1.79 5.49 8.86
C TRP A 199 1.88 4.17 8.10
N LEU A 200 1.80 4.25 6.77
CA LEU A 200 2.02 3.15 5.84
C LEU A 200 3.33 3.42 5.11
N ASP A 201 4.36 2.61 5.30
CA ASP A 201 5.72 2.93 4.84
C ASP A 201 6.43 1.74 4.18
N HIS A 202 7.04 1.94 3.01
CA HIS A 202 7.67 0.86 2.25
C HIS A 202 6.82 -0.42 2.10
N ILE A 203 5.49 -0.31 2.15
CA ILE A 203 4.61 -1.47 1.95
C ILE A 203 4.54 -1.80 0.46
N LYS A 204 4.24 -3.05 0.14
CA LYS A 204 3.79 -3.44 -1.21
C LYS A 204 2.34 -3.93 -1.16
N VAL A 205 1.54 -3.55 -2.14
CA VAL A 205 0.21 -4.14 -2.37
C VAL A 205 0.08 -4.54 -3.83
N SER A 206 -0.34 -5.78 -4.09
CA SER A 206 -0.63 -6.25 -5.46
C SER A 206 -1.58 -7.44 -5.51
N ARG A 207 -2.26 -7.65 -6.64
CA ARG A 207 -3.22 -8.75 -6.89
C ARG A 207 -4.29 -8.88 -5.79
N VAL A 208 -5.17 -7.88 -5.74
CA VAL A 208 -6.31 -7.81 -4.80
C VAL A 208 -7.60 -7.58 -5.56
N GLY A 209 -8.73 -8.11 -5.08
CA GLY A 209 -10.02 -8.06 -5.78
C GLY A 209 -10.60 -6.65 -5.86
N ARG A 210 -10.37 -5.81 -4.84
CA ARG A 210 -10.79 -4.40 -4.85
C ARG A 210 -9.72 -3.48 -4.25
N GLN A 211 -10.00 -2.68 -3.22
CA GLN A 211 -9.15 -1.52 -2.89
C GLN A 211 -7.79 -1.92 -2.33
N MET A 212 -6.70 -1.27 -2.76
CA MET A 212 -5.40 -1.40 -2.08
C MET A 212 -5.42 -0.65 -0.74
N VAL A 213 -5.90 0.60 -0.73
CA VAL A 213 -6.15 1.36 0.50
C VAL A 213 -7.50 2.07 0.43
N VAL A 214 -8.32 1.93 1.46
CA VAL A 214 -9.64 2.59 1.55
C VAL A 214 -9.88 3.21 2.92
N THR A 215 -10.40 4.45 2.91
CA THR A 215 -10.90 5.17 4.08
C THR A 215 -12.38 5.46 3.87
N ASN A 216 -13.23 5.28 4.89
CA ASN A 216 -14.68 5.50 4.80
C ASN A 216 -15.27 6.08 6.11
N LYS A 217 -16.56 6.43 6.09
CA LYS A 217 -17.41 6.82 7.22
C LYS A 217 -16.87 7.99 8.03
N ALA A 218 -16.20 7.77 9.16
CA ALA A 218 -15.57 8.87 9.90
C ALA A 218 -14.21 9.28 9.27
N GLY A 219 -13.49 8.33 8.68
CA GLY A 219 -12.23 8.56 7.98
C GLY A 219 -10.98 8.40 8.85
N VAL A 220 -9.89 9.03 8.41
CA VAL A 220 -8.60 9.08 9.12
C VAL A 220 -8.07 10.51 9.07
N ALA A 221 -8.15 11.22 10.19
CA ALA A 221 -7.76 12.62 10.29
C ALA A 221 -6.25 12.85 10.09
N SER A 222 -5.42 11.82 10.32
CA SER A 222 -3.99 11.87 10.02
C SER A 222 -3.40 10.53 9.55
N MET A 223 -3.14 10.44 8.24
CA MET A 223 -2.41 9.35 7.59
C MET A 223 -1.23 9.89 6.76
N THR A 224 -0.12 9.17 6.77
CA THR A 224 0.94 9.27 5.74
C THR A 224 1.10 7.90 5.08
N ILE A 225 1.17 7.90 3.75
CA ILE A 225 1.57 6.77 2.92
C ILE A 225 2.90 7.17 2.28
N SER A 226 3.99 6.47 2.57
CA SER A 226 5.31 6.82 2.07
C SER A 226 6.11 5.66 1.48
N ASN A 227 6.96 5.95 0.50
CA ASN A 227 8.00 5.05 -0.01
C ASN A 227 7.46 3.68 -0.49
N SER A 228 6.16 3.56 -0.81
CA SER A 228 5.46 2.28 -0.97
C SER A 228 5.16 1.94 -2.43
N ASP A 229 5.04 0.64 -2.72
CA ASP A 229 4.85 0.03 -4.04
C ASP A 229 3.40 -0.46 -4.21
N PHE A 230 2.64 0.22 -5.07
CA PHE A 230 1.25 -0.10 -5.39
C PHE A 230 1.17 -0.64 -6.83
N ASP A 231 1.27 -1.97 -6.92
CA ASP A 231 1.49 -2.74 -8.14
C ASP A 231 0.18 -3.35 -8.62
N GLY A 232 -0.44 -2.65 -9.57
CA GLY A 232 -1.71 -3.00 -10.17
C GLY A 232 -1.63 -4.06 -11.27
N ASN A 233 -0.44 -4.60 -11.58
CA ASN A 233 -0.32 -5.65 -12.61
C ASN A 233 -1.09 -6.91 -12.17
N THR A 234 -2.07 -7.31 -12.97
CA THR A 234 -3.02 -8.38 -12.65
C THR A 234 -3.38 -9.21 -13.89
N GLU A 235 -3.73 -10.48 -13.70
CA GLU A 235 -4.34 -11.28 -14.77
C GLU A 235 -5.82 -10.87 -15.00
N TYR A 236 -6.48 -10.37 -13.94
CA TYR A 236 -7.90 -10.02 -13.89
C TYR A 236 -8.06 -8.52 -13.62
N SER A 237 -8.55 -7.73 -14.58
CA SER A 237 -8.92 -6.32 -14.35
C SER A 237 -10.33 -6.01 -14.79
N ALA A 238 -10.96 -5.00 -14.16
CA ALA A 238 -12.25 -4.45 -14.61
C ALA A 238 -12.20 -3.91 -16.05
N THR A 239 -11.01 -3.62 -16.57
CA THR A 239 -10.74 -3.06 -17.91
C THR A 239 -10.32 -4.12 -18.95
N CYS A 240 -10.14 -5.38 -18.55
CA CYS A 240 -9.55 -6.48 -19.34
C CYS A 240 -8.25 -6.08 -20.08
N ASP A 241 -7.32 -5.45 -19.38
CA ASP A 241 -6.06 -4.93 -19.94
C ASP A 241 -4.85 -5.18 -19.02
N GLY A 242 -5.06 -5.93 -17.92
CA GLY A 242 -4.05 -6.22 -16.92
C GLY A 242 -3.78 -5.12 -15.90
N HIS A 243 -4.51 -4.00 -15.97
CA HIS A 243 -4.30 -2.82 -15.12
C HIS A 243 -5.38 -2.67 -14.05
N HIS A 244 -5.00 -2.59 -12.78
CA HIS A 244 -5.94 -2.56 -11.66
C HIS A 244 -6.70 -1.23 -11.53
N TYR A 245 -8.03 -1.29 -11.43
CA TYR A 245 -8.88 -0.09 -11.33
C TYR A 245 -9.05 0.42 -9.88
N TRP A 246 -8.88 -0.45 -8.89
CA TRP A 246 -9.33 -0.21 -7.51
C TRP A 246 -8.13 0.10 -6.59
N THR A 247 -7.42 1.19 -6.83
CA THR A 247 -6.17 1.48 -6.10
C THR A 247 -6.42 2.14 -4.74
N PHE A 248 -6.80 3.42 -4.72
CA PHE A 248 -7.04 4.20 -3.50
C PHE A 248 -8.45 4.81 -3.48
N LEU A 249 -9.15 4.65 -2.36
CA LEU A 249 -10.48 5.21 -2.15
C LEU A 249 -10.51 6.02 -0.86
N PHE A 250 -10.32 7.34 -0.97
CA PHE A 250 -10.27 8.24 0.18
C PHE A 250 -11.60 8.96 0.40
N TYR A 251 -12.46 8.37 1.22
CA TYR A 251 -13.70 8.97 1.77
C TYR A 251 -13.55 9.23 3.28
N GLY A 252 -14.58 9.83 3.90
CA GLY A 252 -14.70 10.03 5.34
C GLY A 252 -15.02 11.48 5.74
N LYS A 253 -15.80 11.64 6.82
CA LYS A 253 -16.19 12.94 7.41
C LYS A 253 -15.02 13.91 7.59
N ASN A 254 -13.88 13.42 8.09
CA ASN A 254 -12.63 14.18 8.08
C ASN A 254 -11.45 13.23 7.82
N THR A 255 -10.90 13.31 6.62
CA THR A 255 -9.76 12.50 6.16
C THR A 255 -8.61 13.41 5.75
N GLY A 256 -7.40 13.13 6.23
CA GLY A 256 -6.17 13.87 5.94
C GLY A 256 -5.03 12.90 5.60
N VAL A 257 -4.56 12.92 4.36
CA VAL A 257 -3.57 11.97 3.82
C VAL A 257 -2.37 12.72 3.20
N SER A 258 -1.14 12.35 3.56
CA SER A 258 0.05 12.65 2.77
C SER A 258 0.46 11.41 1.98
N MET A 259 0.54 11.50 0.66
CA MET A 259 1.18 10.52 -0.22
C MET A 259 2.54 11.06 -0.64
N LEU A 260 3.63 10.44 -0.16
CA LEU A 260 5.01 10.91 -0.33
C LEU A 260 5.86 9.81 -0.96
N ASN A 261 6.59 10.07 -2.04
CA ASN A 261 7.57 9.11 -2.61
C ASN A 261 7.02 7.71 -2.96
N ASN A 262 5.72 7.55 -3.29
CA ASN A 262 5.14 6.23 -3.61
C ASN A 262 5.24 5.89 -5.10
N TYR A 263 5.41 4.61 -5.43
CA TYR A 263 5.36 4.10 -6.81
C TYR A 263 3.97 3.50 -7.04
N VAL A 264 3.20 4.06 -7.95
CA VAL A 264 1.82 3.62 -8.27
C VAL A 264 1.79 3.25 -9.74
N HIS A 265 1.68 1.95 -10.06
CA HIS A 265 1.88 1.49 -11.44
C HIS A 265 0.99 0.33 -11.87
N GLY A 266 0.78 0.19 -13.18
CA GLY A 266 -0.10 -0.83 -13.75
C GLY A 266 -1.56 -0.63 -13.34
N THR A 267 -2.04 0.62 -13.33
CA THR A 267 -3.38 0.98 -12.84
C THR A 267 -4.28 1.52 -13.96
N SER A 268 -5.60 1.52 -13.77
CA SER A 268 -6.57 2.01 -14.77
C SER A 268 -7.61 2.98 -14.21
N GLY A 269 -7.64 3.19 -12.89
CA GLY A 269 -8.56 4.11 -12.22
C GLY A 269 -8.18 4.39 -10.78
N ARG A 270 -8.99 5.21 -10.08
CA ARG A 270 -8.93 5.49 -8.64
C ARG A 270 -7.52 5.58 -8.05
N SER A 271 -6.61 6.30 -8.71
CA SER A 271 -5.20 6.37 -8.34
C SER A 271 -4.75 7.81 -8.05
N PRO A 272 -5.34 8.53 -7.08
CA PRO A 272 -6.39 8.13 -6.12
C PRO A 272 -7.81 8.63 -6.47
N LYS A 273 -8.87 8.02 -5.89
CA LYS A 273 -10.20 8.66 -5.77
C LYS A 273 -10.33 9.39 -4.43
N ILE A 274 -10.78 10.65 -4.47
CA ILE A 274 -10.77 11.58 -3.34
C ILE A 274 -12.13 12.27 -3.17
N GLY A 275 -12.78 12.03 -2.04
CA GLY A 275 -14.04 12.65 -1.65
C GLY A 275 -15.23 12.27 -2.53
N GLY A 276 -16.39 12.81 -2.18
CA GLY A 276 -17.62 12.72 -2.95
C GLY A 276 -18.88 12.79 -2.09
N ASN A 277 -18.83 12.34 -0.83
CA ASN A 277 -20.05 12.25 -0.03
C ASN A 277 -20.39 13.61 0.63
N PRO A 278 -21.68 13.90 0.89
CA PRO A 278 -22.08 15.08 1.63
C PRO A 278 -21.49 15.10 3.05
N ASN A 279 -21.11 16.29 3.53
CA ASN A 279 -20.52 16.51 4.86
C ASN A 279 -19.17 15.81 5.10
N GLU A 280 -18.43 15.53 4.03
CA GLU A 280 -17.02 15.12 4.10
C GLU A 280 -16.08 16.33 4.08
N ARG A 281 -14.83 16.07 4.46
CA ARG A 281 -13.68 16.91 4.16
C ARG A 281 -12.47 16.00 3.96
N VAL A 282 -12.09 15.76 2.71
CA VAL A 282 -10.97 14.90 2.35
C VAL A 282 -9.84 15.78 1.83
N VAL A 283 -8.75 15.89 2.59
CA VAL A 283 -7.54 16.62 2.18
C VAL A 283 -6.44 15.63 1.87
N VAL A 284 -5.86 15.73 0.67
CA VAL A 284 -4.74 14.90 0.24
C VAL A 284 -3.59 15.79 -0.22
N HIS A 285 -2.43 15.61 0.40
CA HIS A 285 -1.17 16.17 -0.07
C HIS A 285 -0.40 15.09 -0.80
N VAL A 286 0.11 15.41 -1.98
CA VAL A 286 0.66 14.42 -2.90
C VAL A 286 1.99 14.96 -3.44
N ALA A 287 3.10 14.50 -2.89
CA ALA A 287 4.43 15.02 -3.21
C ALA A 287 5.44 13.93 -3.63
N ASN A 288 6.23 14.22 -4.66
CA ASN A 288 7.35 13.38 -5.12
C ASN A 288 7.00 11.92 -5.46
N ASN A 289 5.75 11.56 -5.74
CA ASN A 289 5.37 10.18 -6.11
C ASN A 289 5.53 9.95 -7.62
N TYR A 290 5.68 8.69 -8.03
CA TYR A 290 5.78 8.26 -9.43
C TYR A 290 4.51 7.47 -9.84
N TRP A 291 3.76 7.98 -10.82
CA TRP A 291 2.74 7.21 -11.55
C TRP A 291 3.36 6.64 -12.81
N GLY A 292 3.30 5.32 -12.98
CA GLY A 292 3.83 4.65 -14.17
C GLY A 292 2.78 3.76 -14.83
N ASN A 293 2.66 3.82 -16.15
CA ASN A 293 1.88 2.84 -16.92
C ASN A 293 0.41 2.74 -16.45
N ASN A 294 -0.40 3.73 -16.82
CA ASN A 294 -1.83 3.79 -16.54
C ASN A 294 -2.67 4.00 -17.82
N THR A 295 -3.51 3.01 -18.13
CA THR A 295 -4.30 2.89 -19.37
C THR A 295 -5.63 3.65 -19.36
N GLY A 296 -6.02 4.20 -18.21
CA GLY A 296 -7.29 4.87 -17.97
C GLY A 296 -7.07 6.26 -17.38
N HIS A 297 -7.26 6.39 -16.07
CA HIS A 297 -7.01 7.62 -15.34
C HIS A 297 -6.40 7.40 -13.95
N SER A 298 -5.78 8.46 -13.41
CA SER A 298 -5.25 8.49 -12.05
C SER A 298 -6.21 9.16 -11.07
N PHE A 299 -6.22 10.50 -10.98
CA PHE A 299 -6.96 11.22 -9.95
C PHE A 299 -8.46 11.32 -10.30
N GLU A 300 -9.33 10.81 -9.44
CA GLU A 300 -10.78 11.07 -9.46
C GLU A 300 -11.14 12.01 -8.29
N LEU A 301 -11.71 13.19 -8.58
CA LEU A 301 -12.11 14.16 -7.56
C LEU A 301 -13.63 14.25 -7.46
N GLY A 302 -14.19 13.93 -6.30
CA GLY A 302 -15.57 14.21 -5.94
C GLY A 302 -15.72 15.50 -5.15
N ALA A 303 -16.96 15.86 -4.80
CA ALA A 303 -17.24 16.96 -3.90
C ALA A 303 -16.49 16.81 -2.55
N ASN A 304 -16.06 17.92 -1.96
CA ASN A 304 -15.30 17.97 -0.70
C ASN A 304 -13.91 17.30 -0.71
N GLY A 305 -13.39 16.91 -1.88
CA GLY A 305 -11.99 16.55 -2.08
C GLY A 305 -11.10 17.77 -2.35
N TYR A 306 -9.98 17.90 -1.63
CA TYR A 306 -9.02 19.01 -1.73
C TYR A 306 -7.59 18.49 -1.85
N VAL A 307 -6.86 18.88 -2.90
CA VAL A 307 -5.57 18.29 -3.25
C VAL A 307 -4.49 19.32 -3.55
N LEU A 308 -3.30 19.13 -2.98
CA LEU A 308 -2.05 19.72 -3.47
C LEU A 308 -1.20 18.61 -4.09
N ALA A 309 -0.90 18.72 -5.38
CA ALA A 309 0.01 17.84 -6.10
C ALA A 309 1.26 18.60 -6.56
N GLU A 310 2.44 18.23 -6.06
CA GLU A 310 3.73 18.89 -6.32
C GLU A 310 4.89 17.89 -6.50
N GLY A 311 5.84 18.16 -7.39
CA GLY A 311 7.06 17.35 -7.55
C GLY A 311 6.83 15.93 -8.09
N ASN A 312 5.60 15.56 -8.45
CA ASN A 312 5.27 14.21 -8.89
C ASN A 312 5.74 13.95 -10.33
N TYR A 313 6.01 12.69 -10.63
CA TYR A 313 6.36 12.21 -11.97
C TYR A 313 5.21 11.36 -12.54
N PHE A 314 4.76 11.67 -13.75
CA PHE A 314 3.77 10.88 -14.48
C PHE A 314 4.41 10.33 -15.76
N ASP A 315 4.46 9.01 -15.86
CA ASP A 315 5.02 8.27 -17.00
C ASP A 315 3.92 7.34 -17.58
N ASN A 316 3.71 7.39 -18.89
CA ASN A 316 2.67 6.63 -19.61
C ASN A 316 1.30 6.63 -18.88
N THR A 317 0.87 7.79 -18.38
CA THR A 317 -0.40 7.96 -17.64
C THR A 317 -1.42 8.68 -18.53
N LYS A 318 -2.38 7.94 -19.09
CA LYS A 318 -3.30 8.44 -20.12
C LYS A 318 -4.14 9.64 -19.69
N GLN A 319 -4.64 9.67 -18.45
CA GLN A 319 -5.32 10.83 -17.87
C GLN A 319 -4.91 11.02 -16.39
N PRO A 320 -3.90 11.87 -16.09
CA PRO A 320 -3.50 12.14 -14.71
C PRO A 320 -4.64 12.71 -13.85
N LEU A 321 -5.53 13.52 -14.42
CA LEU A 321 -6.77 13.96 -13.79
C LEU A 321 -7.97 13.54 -14.65
N PHE A 322 -8.86 12.73 -14.09
CA PHE A 322 -10.12 12.34 -14.71
C PHE A 322 -11.06 13.54 -14.91
N ALA A 323 -11.79 13.59 -16.02
CA ALA A 323 -12.65 14.72 -16.39
C ALA A 323 -13.80 14.99 -15.39
N GLY A 324 -14.20 16.26 -15.23
CA GLY A 324 -15.31 16.67 -14.35
C GLY A 324 -15.17 18.09 -13.79
N SER A 325 -16.19 18.54 -13.06
CA SER A 325 -16.26 19.84 -12.38
C SER A 325 -15.80 19.81 -10.92
N ASP A 326 -15.89 18.64 -10.27
CA ASP A 326 -15.99 18.56 -8.82
C ASP A 326 -14.64 18.44 -8.10
N GLY A 327 -14.67 18.75 -6.81
CA GLY A 327 -13.50 18.80 -5.94
C GLY A 327 -12.63 20.02 -6.19
N SER A 328 -11.40 19.99 -5.68
CA SER A 328 -10.39 21.02 -5.91
C SER A 328 -9.00 20.41 -5.86
N LEU A 329 -8.19 20.64 -6.89
CA LEU A 329 -6.80 20.20 -7.00
C LEU A 329 -5.95 21.33 -7.55
N TYR A 330 -4.85 21.63 -6.87
CA TYR A 330 -3.76 22.43 -7.42
C TYR A 330 -2.66 21.48 -7.90
N ALA A 331 -2.47 21.43 -9.22
CA ALA A 331 -1.32 20.82 -9.87
C ALA A 331 -0.24 21.90 -9.98
N ALA A 332 0.81 21.78 -9.18
CA ALA A 332 1.95 22.69 -9.25
C ALA A 332 2.67 22.60 -10.59
N THR A 333 3.09 23.76 -11.08
CA THR A 333 3.84 23.95 -12.33
C THR A 333 5.00 24.91 -12.06
N ASN A 334 5.75 25.31 -13.09
CA ASN A 334 6.76 26.35 -12.96
C ASN A 334 6.18 27.76 -12.64
N SER A 335 4.85 27.92 -12.60
CA SER A 335 4.16 29.12 -12.12
C SER A 335 3.86 29.00 -10.62
N ASP A 336 4.57 29.77 -9.79
CA ASP A 336 4.45 29.71 -8.32
C ASP A 336 3.23 30.50 -7.80
N GLU A 337 2.09 29.83 -7.69
CA GLU A 337 0.99 30.33 -6.85
C GLU A 337 1.19 30.02 -5.36
N CYS A 338 1.98 28.98 -5.04
CA CYS A 338 2.12 28.49 -3.68
C CYS A 338 2.74 29.52 -2.73
N SER A 339 3.72 30.32 -3.16
CA SER A 339 4.30 31.36 -2.30
C SER A 339 3.25 32.36 -1.77
N LYS A 340 2.23 32.69 -2.58
CA LYS A 340 1.12 33.57 -2.21
C LYS A 340 0.17 32.94 -1.18
N TYR A 341 -0.10 31.64 -1.29
CA TYR A 341 -1.07 30.96 -0.42
C TYR A 341 -0.42 30.30 0.79
N LEU A 342 0.67 29.56 0.59
CA LEU A 342 1.33 28.71 1.58
C LEU A 342 2.58 29.35 2.20
N GLY A 343 3.16 30.39 1.58
CA GLY A 343 4.40 31.03 2.05
C GLY A 343 5.69 30.30 1.62
N ARG A 344 5.58 29.32 0.72
CA ARG A 344 6.69 28.65 0.03
C ARG A 344 6.30 28.34 -1.41
N SER A 345 7.27 28.20 -2.30
CA SER A 345 7.06 27.60 -3.61
C SER A 345 6.63 26.12 -3.50
N CYS A 346 6.00 25.61 -4.56
CA CYS A 346 5.75 24.19 -4.75
C CYS A 346 6.65 23.63 -5.86
N ALA A 347 6.99 22.34 -5.76
CA ALA A 347 7.70 21.64 -6.82
C ALA A 347 6.78 21.43 -8.03
N ALA A 348 7.25 21.73 -9.25
CA ALA A 348 6.47 21.43 -10.46
C ALA A 348 6.29 19.92 -10.66
N ASN A 349 5.15 19.49 -11.23
CA ASN A 349 4.96 18.10 -11.63
C ASN A 349 5.54 17.85 -13.03
N THR A 350 6.16 16.70 -13.24
CA THR A 350 6.77 16.27 -14.52
C THR A 350 5.87 15.26 -15.21
N LEU A 351 5.75 15.36 -16.54
CA LEU A 351 4.94 14.47 -17.37
C LEU A 351 5.75 13.97 -18.57
N VAL A 352 5.74 12.64 -18.77
CA VAL A 352 6.32 11.93 -19.91
C VAL A 352 5.25 10.99 -20.48
N ASP A 353 5.05 11.04 -21.81
CA ASP A 353 4.06 10.23 -22.56
C ASP A 353 2.67 10.12 -21.89
N SER A 354 2.25 11.20 -21.23
CA SER A 354 1.07 11.28 -20.36
C SER A 354 0.09 12.36 -20.81
N GLY A 355 -1.18 12.20 -20.47
CA GLY A 355 -2.22 13.22 -20.69
C GLY A 355 -2.03 14.45 -19.80
N THR A 356 -2.76 15.54 -20.08
CA THR A 356 -2.62 16.81 -19.34
C THR A 356 -2.97 16.66 -17.85
N PHE A 357 -2.09 17.16 -16.96
CA PHE A 357 -2.39 17.37 -15.55
C PHE A 357 -2.49 18.88 -15.26
N ALA A 358 -3.72 19.36 -15.00
CA ALA A 358 -4.00 20.77 -14.77
C ALA A 358 -4.83 20.99 -13.51
N SER A 359 -4.67 22.15 -12.89
CA SER A 359 -5.41 22.55 -11.68
C SER A 359 -6.91 22.67 -11.95
N ARG A 360 -7.72 22.06 -11.08
CA ARG A 360 -9.18 22.26 -11.02
C ARG A 360 -9.50 23.01 -9.74
N ASN A 361 -10.10 24.20 -9.83
CA ASN A 361 -10.40 25.02 -8.65
C ASN A 361 -9.16 25.24 -7.74
N GLY A 362 -7.95 25.37 -8.31
CA GLY A 362 -6.68 25.31 -7.59
C GLY A 362 -6.54 26.32 -6.45
N GLY A 363 -6.99 27.56 -6.64
CA GLY A 363 -7.03 28.58 -5.59
C GLY A 363 -7.99 28.29 -4.43
N ASN A 364 -8.89 27.30 -4.55
CA ASN A 364 -9.69 26.75 -3.46
C ASN A 364 -8.93 25.63 -2.73
N ALA A 365 -8.26 24.74 -3.47
CA ALA A 365 -7.38 23.73 -2.89
C ALA A 365 -6.28 24.37 -2.03
N LEU A 366 -5.56 25.37 -2.54
CA LEU A 366 -4.51 26.08 -1.81
C LEU A 366 -5.02 26.80 -0.55
N LYS A 367 -6.26 27.34 -0.57
CA LYS A 367 -6.90 27.90 0.64
C LYS A 367 -7.14 26.83 1.71
N THR A 368 -7.66 25.66 1.33
CA THR A 368 -7.89 24.56 2.27
C THR A 368 -6.58 23.96 2.80
N ILE A 369 -5.57 23.81 1.93
CA ILE A 369 -4.25 23.27 2.27
C ILE A 369 -3.48 24.20 3.22
N LYS A 370 -3.64 25.54 3.11
CA LYS A 370 -3.07 26.51 4.07
C LYS A 370 -3.46 26.21 5.53
N GLY A 371 -4.62 25.59 5.76
CA GLY A 371 -5.07 25.17 7.09
C GLY A 371 -4.41 23.90 7.64
N VAL A 372 -3.47 23.27 6.91
CA VAL A 372 -2.81 22.01 7.28
C VAL A 372 -1.30 22.24 7.38
N SER A 373 -0.84 22.66 8.57
CA SER A 373 0.55 23.11 8.80
C SER A 373 1.62 22.07 8.46
N THR A 374 1.34 20.77 8.61
CA THR A 374 2.24 19.68 8.22
C THR A 374 2.48 19.60 6.71
N VAL A 375 1.51 20.03 5.89
CA VAL A 375 1.63 20.11 4.42
C VAL A 375 2.32 21.41 3.99
N VAL A 376 1.98 22.52 4.65
CA VAL A 376 2.62 23.82 4.44
C VAL A 376 4.12 23.75 4.74
N ASN A 377 4.51 23.08 5.83
CA ASN A 377 5.90 22.97 6.27
C ASN A 377 6.68 21.86 5.54
N TYR A 378 6.02 20.91 4.89
CA TYR A 378 6.71 19.92 4.07
C TYR A 378 7.37 20.60 2.87
N LYS A 379 8.63 20.27 2.61
CA LYS A 379 9.33 20.61 1.38
C LYS A 379 9.61 19.30 0.64
N PRO A 380 9.15 19.15 -0.61
CA PRO A 380 9.58 18.03 -1.44
C PRO A 380 11.09 18.12 -1.63
N ASP A 381 11.79 16.99 -1.52
CA ASP A 381 13.22 16.95 -1.81
C ASP A 381 13.38 16.96 -3.33
N ILE A 382 13.80 18.11 -3.88
CA ILE A 382 14.07 18.29 -5.30
C ILE A 382 15.58 18.24 -5.47
N THR A 383 16.18 17.06 -5.35
CA THR A 383 17.53 16.83 -5.87
C THR A 383 17.48 17.04 -7.38
N GLU A 384 18.15 18.10 -7.86
CA GLU A 384 18.26 18.37 -9.29
C GLU A 384 18.81 17.12 -9.99
N THR A 385 18.06 16.58 -10.95
CA THR A 385 18.45 15.37 -11.69
C THR A 385 19.67 15.69 -12.55
N THR A 386 20.86 15.54 -11.95
CA THR A 386 22.02 16.33 -12.36
C THR A 386 22.57 15.82 -13.69
N THR A 387 22.46 16.65 -14.73
CA THR A 387 22.89 16.29 -16.08
C THR A 387 24.40 16.05 -16.14
N GLY A 388 24.81 14.84 -16.53
CA GLY A 388 26.14 14.58 -17.09
C GLY A 388 27.31 14.62 -16.12
N SER A 389 27.50 13.53 -15.39
CA SER A 389 28.80 12.89 -15.13
C SER A 389 30.06 13.79 -15.01
N GLN A 390 30.59 13.92 -13.79
CA GLN A 390 32.04 13.89 -13.59
C GLN A 390 32.42 12.85 -12.54
N GLN A 391 33.20 11.85 -12.95
CA GLN A 391 33.91 10.98 -12.02
C GLN A 391 35.07 11.77 -11.40
N GLN A 392 35.04 12.03 -10.10
CA GLN A 392 36.29 12.28 -9.38
C GLN A 392 36.89 10.93 -8.97
N GLN A 393 37.92 10.52 -9.70
CA GLN A 393 38.82 9.45 -9.28
C GLN A 393 39.49 9.88 -7.97
N GLN A 394 39.12 9.27 -6.85
CA GLN A 394 39.87 9.47 -5.61
C GLN A 394 41.15 8.62 -5.69
N SER A 395 42.24 9.26 -6.11
CA SER A 395 43.54 8.61 -6.30
C SER A 395 44.11 8.13 -4.97
N SER A 396 44.23 6.81 -4.82
CA SER A 396 44.85 6.18 -3.67
C SER A 396 46.34 6.51 -3.61
N LYS A 397 46.77 7.33 -2.64
CA LYS A 397 48.17 7.40 -2.26
C LYS A 397 48.52 6.18 -1.43
N SER A 398 49.52 5.44 -1.89
CA SER A 398 50.14 4.33 -1.19
C SER A 398 51.13 4.82 -0.12
N ASP A 399 51.03 4.26 1.08
CA ASP A 399 52.19 3.94 1.93
C ASP A 399 52.16 2.43 2.16
N GLY A 400 53.33 1.79 2.34
CA GLY A 400 53.41 0.32 2.24
C GLY A 400 54.46 -0.36 3.12
N SER A 401 54.03 -1.43 3.76
CA SER A 401 54.83 -2.50 4.38
C SER A 401 53.99 -3.78 4.32
N GLN A 402 54.27 -4.67 3.37
CA GLN A 402 55.24 -5.79 3.45
C GLN A 402 54.87 -6.90 4.47
N GLN A 403 54.47 -8.05 3.90
CA GLN A 403 54.57 -9.42 4.46
C GLN A 403 53.73 -9.73 5.73
N GLU A 404 53.27 -10.96 5.99
CA GLU A 404 53.62 -12.26 5.40
C GLU A 404 52.43 -13.27 5.45
N GLN A 405 52.55 -14.40 4.75
CA GLN A 405 51.72 -15.61 4.90
C GLN A 405 52.67 -16.83 4.82
N PRO A 406 52.44 -17.96 5.53
CA PRO A 406 51.54 -18.99 5.00
C PRO A 406 50.90 -20.02 6.01
N SER A 407 50.08 -20.92 5.45
CA SER A 407 49.94 -22.37 5.73
C SER A 407 49.49 -22.96 7.10
N GLN A 408 48.31 -23.59 7.06
CA GLN A 408 48.00 -25.03 7.34
C GLN A 408 48.60 -25.82 8.54
N SER A 409 47.71 -26.43 9.33
CA SER A 409 47.63 -27.88 9.73
C SER A 409 46.58 -28.00 10.85
N SER A 410 45.65 -28.96 11.00
CA SER A 410 45.43 -30.38 10.65
C SER A 410 45.50 -31.29 11.89
N GLY A 411 44.39 -31.98 12.18
CA GLY A 411 44.26 -33.07 13.17
C GLY A 411 43.49 -32.73 14.45
N SER A 412 42.93 -33.67 15.23
CA SER A 412 42.27 -34.97 14.91
C SER A 412 41.87 -35.69 16.21
N GLN A 413 40.60 -36.15 16.30
CA GLN A 413 40.09 -37.26 17.14
C GLN A 413 40.30 -37.27 18.68
N GLN A 414 39.18 -37.31 19.42
CA GLN A 414 38.78 -38.25 20.51
C GLN A 414 37.61 -37.60 21.29
N LYS A 415 36.43 -38.17 21.59
CA LYS A 415 35.83 -39.53 21.67
C LYS A 415 35.92 -40.24 23.03
N GLN A 416 34.95 -39.96 23.92
CA GLN A 416 34.32 -40.82 24.96
C GLN A 416 32.99 -40.13 25.39
N SER A 417 31.81 -40.77 25.47
CA SER A 417 31.23 -41.63 26.53
C SER A 417 31.24 -41.01 27.95
N SER A 418 30.18 -40.97 28.76
CA SER A 418 28.76 -41.41 28.68
C SER A 418 28.00 -40.80 29.93
N GLN A 419 26.79 -41.13 30.42
CA GLN A 419 25.79 -42.20 30.21
C GLN A 419 24.43 -41.84 30.90
N THR A 420 23.28 -42.41 30.45
CA THR A 420 21.97 -42.50 31.17
C THR A 420 21.26 -41.17 31.54
N SER A 421 19.96 -41.10 31.90
CA SER A 421 18.91 -42.09 32.23
C SER A 421 17.51 -41.69 31.69
N ASP A 422 16.49 -42.51 31.96
CA ASP A 422 15.19 -42.61 31.27
C ASP A 422 14.00 -41.81 31.86
N ASP A 423 12.80 -42.15 31.36
CA ASP A 423 11.44 -42.07 31.95
C ASP A 423 10.44 -40.91 31.64
N SER A 424 9.73 -41.10 30.50
CA SER A 424 8.31 -41.55 30.41
C SER A 424 7.10 -40.65 30.78
N GLU A 425 5.91 -41.15 30.36
CA GLU A 425 4.52 -40.67 30.49
C GLU A 425 4.17 -39.32 29.79
N GLN A 426 3.26 -39.24 28.81
CA GLN A 426 1.85 -39.67 28.69
C GLN A 426 0.85 -38.96 29.63
N GLN A 427 0.08 -38.02 29.07
CA GLN A 427 -1.37 -38.26 28.91
C GLN A 427 -1.99 -37.38 27.82
N ALA A 428 -3.13 -37.82 27.30
CA ALA A 428 -3.96 -37.06 26.36
C ALA A 428 -5.33 -36.78 27.00
N SER A 429 -5.98 -35.69 26.60
CA SER A 429 -7.41 -35.48 26.84
C SER A 429 -8.09 -34.95 25.57
N GLN A 430 -9.34 -35.37 25.39
CA GLN A 430 -10.19 -34.99 24.26
C GLN A 430 -11.26 -34.01 24.73
N THR A 431 -11.57 -33.01 23.91
CA THR A 431 -12.90 -32.38 23.92
C THR A 431 -13.30 -32.05 22.48
N GLY A 432 -14.41 -32.64 22.03
CA GLY A 432 -15.10 -32.24 20.80
C GLY A 432 -16.07 -31.09 21.08
N GLY A 433 -16.22 -30.17 20.12
CA GLY A 433 -17.22 -29.12 20.12
C GLY A 433 -17.98 -29.11 18.81
N SER A 434 -19.30 -29.00 18.87
CA SER A 434 -20.19 -29.05 17.69
C SER A 434 -20.03 -27.83 16.81
N ALA A 435 -20.01 -28.03 15.48
CA ALA A 435 -20.20 -26.96 14.52
C ALA A 435 -21.62 -26.38 14.62
N GLN A 436 -21.75 -25.06 14.50
CA GLN A 436 -23.01 -24.39 14.19
C GLN A 436 -22.86 -23.65 12.87
N GLU A 437 -23.91 -23.66 12.05
CA GLU A 437 -23.98 -22.87 10.83
C GLU A 437 -24.24 -21.39 11.18
N GLU A 438 -23.20 -20.55 11.12
CA GLU A 438 -23.40 -19.10 11.09
C GLU A 438 -23.77 -18.66 9.67
N SER A 439 -25.00 -18.16 9.50
CA SER A 439 -25.42 -17.54 8.25
C SER A 439 -24.64 -16.25 8.00
N PHE A 440 -24.12 -16.09 6.78
CA PHE A 440 -23.16 -15.03 6.44
C PHE A 440 -23.82 -13.64 6.39
N VAL A 441 -23.88 -12.96 7.54
CA VAL A 441 -24.30 -11.57 7.64
C VAL A 441 -23.19 -10.67 7.08
N THR A 442 -23.41 -10.10 5.89
CA THR A 442 -22.53 -9.05 5.34
C THR A 442 -22.43 -7.90 6.33
N SER A 443 -21.21 -7.57 6.78
CA SER A 443 -21.00 -6.50 7.76
C SER A 443 -21.58 -5.17 7.24
N GLY A 444 -22.33 -4.44 8.07
CA GLY A 444 -23.09 -3.23 7.66
C GLY A 444 -22.22 -2.07 7.13
N SER A 445 -20.90 -2.17 7.24
CA SER A 445 -19.91 -1.34 6.53
C SER A 445 -19.93 -1.54 5.01
N GLU A 446 -20.08 -2.77 4.53
CA GLU A 446 -20.02 -3.05 3.08
C GLU A 446 -21.31 -2.63 2.38
N GLN A 447 -22.48 -2.90 2.97
CA GLN A 447 -23.78 -2.46 2.44
C GLN A 447 -23.91 -0.93 2.33
N GLN A 448 -23.35 -0.17 3.28
CA GLN A 448 -23.32 1.29 3.20
C GLN A 448 -22.30 1.80 2.17
N GLN A 449 -21.17 1.11 2.00
CA GLN A 449 -20.22 1.44 0.93
C GLN A 449 -20.82 1.22 -0.46
N VAL A 450 -21.61 0.16 -0.63
CA VAL A 450 -22.38 -0.09 -1.86
C VAL A 450 -23.29 1.10 -2.19
N GLN A 451 -24.06 1.61 -1.22
CA GLN A 451 -24.94 2.78 -1.42
C GLN A 451 -24.16 4.05 -1.78
N GLN A 452 -22.98 4.27 -1.18
CA GLN A 452 -22.11 5.40 -1.52
C GLN A 452 -21.55 5.30 -2.94
N GLU A 453 -21.19 4.09 -3.41
CA GLU A 453 -20.68 3.88 -4.77
C GLU A 453 -21.77 3.97 -5.84
N GLN A 454 -23.05 3.73 -5.51
CA GLN A 454 -24.18 4.02 -6.40
C GLN A 454 -24.36 5.52 -6.68
N GLN A 455 -24.27 6.36 -5.63
CA GLN A 455 -24.56 7.80 -5.73
C GLN A 455 -23.60 8.55 -6.66
N TRP A 456 -22.41 8.01 -6.91
CA TRP A 456 -21.40 8.57 -7.83
C TRP A 456 -21.37 7.93 -9.21
N GLY A 457 -22.50 7.41 -9.69
CA GLY A 457 -22.75 7.12 -11.11
C GLY A 457 -21.76 6.12 -11.72
N GLY A 458 -21.90 4.84 -11.34
CA GLY A 458 -21.02 3.73 -11.73
C GLY A 458 -20.97 3.35 -13.22
N SER A 459 -21.21 4.28 -14.14
CA SER A 459 -20.80 4.16 -15.54
C SER A 459 -19.31 4.49 -15.66
N LEU A 460 -18.46 3.47 -15.74
CA LEU A 460 -17.10 3.65 -16.26
C LEU A 460 -17.21 4.25 -17.66
N PRO A 461 -16.62 5.42 -17.97
CA PRO A 461 -16.71 6.01 -19.30
C PRO A 461 -15.73 5.34 -20.26
N TYR A 462 -15.82 4.01 -20.39
CA TYR A 462 -15.21 3.31 -21.51
C TYR A 462 -16.08 3.50 -22.76
N HIS A 463 -16.28 4.76 -23.16
CA HIS A 463 -16.59 5.02 -24.55
C HIS A 463 -15.35 4.65 -25.36
N GLY A 464 -15.45 3.54 -26.09
CA GLY A 464 -14.46 3.10 -27.06
C GLY A 464 -14.37 4.10 -28.20
N GLY A 465 -13.65 5.20 -27.98
CA GLY A 465 -13.26 6.12 -29.04
C GLY A 465 -12.48 5.34 -30.09
N SER A 466 -12.91 5.46 -31.35
CA SER A 466 -12.25 4.87 -32.51
C SER A 466 -10.76 5.25 -32.52
N GLU A 467 -9.89 4.26 -32.69
CA GLU A 467 -8.45 4.48 -32.76
C GLU A 467 -8.10 5.53 -33.84
N PRO A 468 -7.40 6.61 -33.49
CA PRO A 468 -6.60 7.32 -34.48
C PRO A 468 -5.55 6.31 -34.96
N ASN A 469 -5.49 6.07 -36.27
CA ASN A 469 -4.65 5.03 -36.86
C ASN A 469 -3.15 5.39 -36.78
N PHE A 470 -2.56 5.20 -35.60
CA PHE A 470 -1.14 5.35 -35.35
C PHE A 470 -0.39 4.15 -35.92
N GLY A 471 -0.11 4.23 -37.22
CA GLY A 471 0.63 3.21 -37.95
C GLY A 471 1.96 2.84 -37.28
N SER A 472 2.30 1.54 -37.34
CA SER A 472 3.38 0.92 -36.59
C SER A 472 4.76 1.52 -36.88
N GLN A 473 5.20 2.48 -36.07
CA GLN A 473 6.58 2.91 -35.97
C GLN A 473 7.14 2.54 -34.59
N SER A 474 8.02 1.55 -34.56
CA SER A 474 8.85 1.22 -33.39
C SER A 474 9.88 2.33 -33.13
N ARG A 475 9.42 3.43 -32.52
CA ARG A 475 10.30 4.51 -32.08
C ARG A 475 11.11 4.03 -30.89
N LYS A 476 12.43 4.27 -30.92
CA LYS A 476 13.34 3.92 -29.82
C LYS A 476 12.91 4.65 -28.56
N LEU A 477 12.88 3.94 -27.43
CA LEU A 477 12.83 4.55 -26.10
C LEU A 477 13.98 5.56 -25.96
N ALA A 478 13.65 6.79 -25.62
CA ALA A 478 14.60 7.72 -25.00
C ALA A 478 14.84 7.28 -23.53
N GLU A 479 15.97 7.64 -22.95
CA GLU A 479 16.46 6.98 -21.74
C GLU A 479 15.86 7.53 -20.43
N THR A 480 14.61 7.16 -20.12
CA THR A 480 14.00 7.28 -18.77
C THR A 480 14.60 6.30 -17.74
N LYS A 481 15.59 5.50 -18.15
CA LYS A 481 16.15 4.36 -17.41
C LYS A 481 16.70 4.65 -16.01
N ASN A 482 17.06 5.88 -15.64
CA ASN A 482 17.61 6.13 -14.31
C ASN A 482 16.54 6.12 -13.22
N LEU A 483 15.53 7.00 -13.31
CA LEU A 483 14.50 7.16 -12.28
C LEU A 483 13.73 5.84 -12.04
N GLU A 484 13.23 5.17 -13.07
CA GLU A 484 12.48 3.94 -12.86
C GLU A 484 13.35 2.82 -12.21
N ASN A 485 14.66 2.78 -12.49
CA ASN A 485 15.57 1.83 -11.86
C ASN A 485 16.03 2.26 -10.46
N GLU A 486 16.14 3.56 -10.16
CA GLU A 486 16.41 4.09 -8.81
C GLU A 486 15.25 3.78 -7.86
N TRP A 487 14.02 3.90 -8.37
CA TRP A 487 12.81 3.56 -7.64
C TRP A 487 12.63 2.04 -7.47
N LYS A 488 12.91 1.25 -8.51
CA LYS A 488 12.95 -0.23 -8.43
C LYS A 488 14.18 -0.78 -7.68
N GLN A 489 15.11 0.05 -7.20
CA GLN A 489 16.38 -0.38 -6.59
C GLN A 489 16.26 -0.87 -5.13
N THR A 490 15.18 -1.55 -4.79
CA THR A 490 14.98 -2.17 -3.48
C THR A 490 15.34 -3.65 -3.53
N THR A 491 16.63 -3.94 -3.63
CA THR A 491 17.14 -5.32 -3.68
C THR A 491 16.72 -6.12 -2.44
N GLY A 492 16.77 -5.52 -1.24
CA GLY A 492 16.48 -6.19 0.04
C GLY A 492 15.02 -6.15 0.55
N ASN A 493 14.20 -5.17 0.17
CA ASN A 493 12.94 -4.80 0.85
C ASN A 493 11.74 -4.61 -0.11
N PHE A 494 10.52 -4.40 0.40
CA PHE A 494 9.29 -4.40 -0.40
C PHE A 494 8.87 -3.07 -1.05
N GLY A 495 9.21 -1.93 -0.44
CA GLY A 495 8.86 -0.61 -0.97
C GLY A 495 9.79 -0.12 -2.07
N VAL A 496 9.87 1.20 -2.22
CA VAL A 496 10.84 1.93 -3.05
C VAL A 496 11.77 2.77 -2.17
N GLY A 497 13.04 2.92 -2.56
CA GLY A 497 14.04 3.61 -1.72
C GLY A 497 14.62 2.75 -0.58
N LYS A 498 15.41 3.37 0.30
CA LYS A 498 16.10 2.67 1.40
C LYS A 498 15.26 2.67 2.68
N LEU A 499 15.03 1.47 3.22
CA LEU A 499 15.04 1.27 4.67
C LEU A 499 16.49 1.02 5.06
N ASP A 500 17.01 1.85 5.97
CA ASP A 500 18.30 1.63 6.64
C ASP A 500 18.19 0.52 7.71
#